data_AF-A0A816FDJ6-F1
#
_entry.id   AF-A0A816FDJ6-F1
#
_cell.length_a   1.000
_cell.length_b   1.000
_cell.length_c   1.000
_cell.angle_alpha   90.00
_cell.angle_beta   90.00
_cell.angle_gamma   90.00
#
_symmetry.space_group_name_H-M   'P 1'
#
loop_
_entity.id
_entity.type
_entity.pdbx_description
1 polymer ?
#
loop_
_entity_poly.entity_id
_entity_poly.type
_entity_poly.pdbx_seq_one_letter_code
_entity_poly.pdbx_strand_id
1 'polypeptide(L)'
;LVDKLNEIGVRWAESRHKTFHCITPDCGQWWFIEQVQGNNIVYCDGCKHWICMTCVAVHEGQNCLEYQEDLKIRAMNDATARKDQEHLEEMIKRREAMYCPGCRVIIQKLSGCDWLQCTQCKMEICWPTRGPRWGPGGRGDTSGGCRCRADKGKLCTKDCQNCH
;
A
#
# COMPACT_ATOMS: atom_id res chain seq x y z
N LEU A 1 -29.08 -3.66 17.97
CA LEU A 1 -28.93 -5.11 17.66
C LEU A 1 -27.99 -5.31 16.47
N VAL A 2 -28.20 -4.56 15.38
CA VAL A 2 -27.33 -4.55 14.18
C VAL A 2 -25.88 -4.18 14.51
N ASP A 3 -25.64 -3.16 15.35
CA ASP A 3 -24.28 -2.73 15.69
C ASP A 3 -23.49 -3.81 16.45
N LYS A 4 -24.13 -4.50 17.41
CA LYS A 4 -23.52 -5.62 18.14
C LYS A 4 -23.19 -6.81 17.23
N LEU A 5 -24.05 -7.11 16.25
CA LEU A 5 -23.78 -8.17 15.27
C LEU A 5 -22.63 -7.78 14.34
N ASN A 6 -22.53 -6.50 13.98
CA ASN A 6 -21.45 -5.98 13.16
C ASN A 6 -20.10 -6.05 13.91
N GLU A 7 -20.06 -5.65 15.19
CA GLU A 7 -18.87 -5.78 16.04
C GLU A 7 -18.40 -7.25 16.18
N ILE A 8 -19.32 -8.19 16.36
CA ILE A 8 -18.99 -9.63 16.42
C ILE A 8 -18.42 -10.11 15.08
N GLY A 9 -19.03 -9.68 13.97
CA GLY A 9 -18.56 -9.99 12.62
C GLY A 9 -17.15 -9.47 12.35
N VAL A 10 -16.87 -8.22 12.72
CA VAL A 10 -15.54 -7.59 12.62
C VAL A 10 -14.51 -8.37 13.43
N ARG A 11 -14.77 -8.65 14.71
CA ARG A 11 -13.82 -9.39 15.56
C ARG A 11 -13.53 -10.79 15.02
N TRP A 12 -14.55 -11.46 14.52
CA TRP A 12 -14.38 -12.78 13.90
C TRP A 12 -13.55 -12.69 12.61
N ALA A 13 -13.76 -11.66 11.79
CA ALA A 13 -12.98 -11.40 10.59
C ALA A 13 -11.51 -11.09 10.91
N GLU A 14 -11.25 -10.16 11.83
CA GLU A 14 -9.89 -9.77 12.26
C GLU A 14 -9.08 -10.93 12.85
N SER A 15 -9.75 -11.92 13.45
CA SER A 15 -9.10 -13.12 13.97
C SER A 15 -8.56 -14.07 12.87
N ARG A 16 -9.02 -13.92 11.63
CA ARG A 16 -8.73 -14.85 10.52
C ARG A 16 -8.15 -14.18 9.29
N HIS A 17 -8.45 -12.91 9.07
CA HIS A 17 -8.09 -12.18 7.87
C HIS A 17 -7.67 -10.75 8.20
N LYS A 18 -6.89 -10.15 7.30
CA LYS A 18 -6.59 -8.72 7.38
C LYS A 18 -7.80 -7.93 6.89
N THR A 19 -8.32 -7.06 7.74
CA THR A 19 -9.40 -6.13 7.43
C THR A 19 -8.87 -4.70 7.29
N PHE A 20 -9.62 -3.87 6.59
CA PHE A 20 -9.40 -2.43 6.51
C PHE A 20 -10.68 -1.72 6.92
N HIS A 21 -10.55 -0.75 7.82
CA HIS A 21 -11.66 0.04 8.32
C HIS A 21 -11.70 1.40 7.63
N CYS A 22 -12.90 1.90 7.39
CA CYS A 22 -13.09 3.26 6.89
C CYS A 22 -12.42 4.25 7.85
N ILE A 23 -11.66 5.19 7.29
CA ILE A 23 -10.92 6.19 8.05
C ILE A 23 -11.76 7.44 8.36
N THR A 24 -12.91 7.58 7.70
CA THR A 24 -13.79 8.73 7.92
C THR A 24 -14.39 8.64 9.33
N PRO A 25 -14.32 9.71 10.15
CA PRO A 25 -14.92 9.73 11.47
C PRO A 25 -16.38 9.26 11.45
N ASP A 26 -16.77 8.50 12.47
CA ASP A 26 -18.12 7.94 12.65
C ASP A 26 -18.58 6.95 11.55
N CYS A 27 -17.72 6.58 10.59
CA CYS A 27 -18.04 5.58 9.59
C CYS A 27 -17.58 4.18 10.01
N GLY A 28 -18.53 3.25 10.22
CA GLY A 28 -18.26 1.87 10.64
C GLY A 28 -18.09 0.84 9.51
N GLN A 29 -17.84 1.29 8.27
CA GLN A 29 -17.67 0.37 7.13
C GLN A 29 -16.28 -0.27 7.13
N TRP A 30 -16.18 -1.51 6.66
CA TRP A 30 -14.93 -2.26 6.62
C TRP A 30 -14.90 -3.27 5.46
N TRP A 31 -13.71 -3.70 5.07
CA TRP A 31 -13.48 -4.64 3.96
C TRP A 31 -12.37 -5.64 4.30
N PHE A 32 -12.39 -6.81 3.64
CA PHE A 32 -11.23 -7.69 3.61
C PHE A 32 -10.19 -7.15 2.63
N ILE A 33 -8.95 -6.99 3.07
CA ILE A 33 -7.87 -6.44 2.24
C ILE A 33 -7.64 -7.29 0.98
N GLU A 34 -7.80 -8.60 1.07
CA GLU A 34 -7.65 -9.55 -0.03
C GLU A 34 -8.70 -9.38 -1.13
N GLN A 35 -9.84 -8.77 -0.82
CA GLN A 35 -10.93 -8.53 -1.77
C GLN A 35 -10.81 -7.18 -2.49
N VAL A 36 -9.87 -6.34 -2.07
CA VAL A 36 -9.65 -5.04 -2.70
C VAL A 36 -8.90 -5.27 -4.01
N GLN A 37 -9.62 -5.09 -5.12
CA GLN A 37 -9.07 -5.26 -6.46
C GLN A 37 -8.62 -3.90 -7.03
N GLY A 38 -7.56 -3.90 -7.85
CA GLY A 38 -7.12 -2.73 -8.60
C GLY A 38 -6.09 -1.85 -7.89
N ASN A 39 -6.22 -0.53 -8.00
CA ASN A 39 -5.22 0.46 -7.61
C ASN A 39 -5.18 0.78 -6.10
N ASN A 40 -5.58 -0.16 -5.23
CA ASN A 40 -5.69 0.04 -3.78
C ASN A 40 -6.64 1.19 -3.39
N ILE A 41 -7.74 1.35 -4.13
CA ILE A 41 -8.77 2.36 -3.89
C ILE A 41 -10.09 1.64 -3.60
N VAL A 42 -10.81 2.06 -2.57
CA VAL A 42 -12.09 1.49 -2.16
C VAL A 42 -13.14 2.60 -2.06
N TYR A 43 -14.34 2.32 -2.58
CA TYR A 43 -15.49 3.20 -2.39
C TYR A 43 -16.24 2.82 -1.10
N CYS A 44 -16.46 3.78 -0.22
CA CYS A 44 -17.23 3.56 0.99
C CYS A 44 -18.72 3.84 0.77
N ASP A 45 -19.56 2.81 0.80
CA ASP A 45 -21.01 2.99 0.72
C ASP A 45 -21.63 3.65 1.96
N GLY A 46 -20.90 3.76 3.07
CA GLY A 46 -21.35 4.46 4.28
C GLY A 46 -21.19 5.96 4.17
N CYS A 47 -19.95 6.45 4.04
CA CYS A 47 -19.62 7.88 3.99
C CYS A 47 -19.53 8.47 2.58
N LYS A 48 -19.65 7.64 1.53
CA LYS A 48 -19.63 8.04 0.11
C LYS A 48 -18.31 8.65 -0.38
N HIS A 49 -17.21 8.32 0.28
CA HIS A 49 -15.85 8.71 -0.14
C HIS A 49 -15.07 7.57 -0.77
N TRP A 50 -14.20 7.92 -1.71
CA TRP A 50 -13.13 7.06 -2.20
C TRP A 50 -11.91 7.16 -1.28
N ILE A 51 -11.48 6.01 -0.77
CA ILE A 51 -10.37 5.89 0.18
C ILE A 51 -9.21 5.21 -0.52
N CYS A 52 -8.05 5.86 -0.53
CA CYS A 52 -6.81 5.25 -0.96
C CYS A 52 -6.23 4.46 0.21
N MET A 53 -6.20 3.14 0.10
CA MET A 53 -5.59 2.28 1.11
C MET A 53 -4.06 2.36 1.13
N THR A 54 -3.44 2.83 0.03
CA THR A 54 -1.97 3.03 -0.02
C THR A 54 -1.55 4.25 0.80
N CYS A 55 -2.36 5.30 0.81
CA CYS A 55 -2.11 6.50 1.62
C CYS A 55 -2.84 6.44 2.96
N VAL A 56 -3.76 5.49 3.15
CA VAL A 56 -4.70 5.43 4.28
C VAL A 56 -5.41 6.78 4.44
N ALA A 57 -5.87 7.33 3.31
CA ALA A 57 -6.38 8.70 3.22
C ALA A 57 -7.49 8.86 2.17
N VAL A 58 -8.35 9.87 2.35
CA VAL A 58 -9.28 10.36 1.34
C VAL A 58 -8.60 11.53 0.63
N HIS A 59 -8.25 11.36 -0.65
CA HIS A 59 -7.57 12.38 -1.46
C HIS A 59 -8.12 12.41 -2.89
N GLU A 60 -9.44 12.56 -3.00
CA GLU A 60 -10.15 12.61 -4.27
C GLU A 60 -9.63 13.75 -5.17
N GLY A 61 -9.43 13.46 -6.45
CA GLY A 61 -8.89 14.44 -7.41
C GLY A 61 -7.36 14.57 -7.41
N GLN A 62 -6.64 13.89 -6.50
CA GLN A 62 -5.18 13.82 -6.48
C GLN A 62 -4.70 12.38 -6.67
N ASN A 63 -3.60 12.22 -7.41
CA ASN A 63 -2.86 10.95 -7.37
C ASN A 63 -2.01 10.86 -6.09
N CYS A 64 -1.49 9.67 -5.77
CA CYS A 64 -0.74 9.46 -4.53
C CYS A 64 0.54 10.28 -4.44
N LEU A 65 1.19 10.61 -5.56
CA LEU A 65 2.39 11.46 -5.55
C LEU A 65 2.01 12.89 -5.18
N GLU A 66 1.02 13.47 -5.87
CA GLU A 66 0.50 14.82 -5.59
C GLU A 66 0.04 14.97 -4.14
N TYR A 67 -0.76 14.00 -3.65
CA TYR A 67 -1.23 14.00 -2.27
C TYR A 67 -0.08 13.97 -1.26
N GLN A 68 0.92 13.10 -1.48
CA GLN A 68 2.04 12.98 -0.54
C GLN A 68 3.00 14.17 -0.59
N GLU A 69 3.13 14.85 -1.72
CA GLU A 69 3.88 16.11 -1.83
C GLU A 69 3.15 17.26 -1.13
N ASP A 70 1.85 17.41 -1.38
CA ASP A 70 1.01 18.38 -0.70
C ASP A 70 1.00 18.16 0.83
N LEU A 71 0.89 16.90 1.26
CA LEU A 71 0.90 16.55 2.69
C LEU A 71 2.18 17.01 3.38
N LYS A 72 3.36 16.85 2.74
CA LYS A 72 4.64 17.33 3.28
C LYS A 72 4.68 18.85 3.43
N ILE A 73 4.09 19.58 2.47
CA ILE A 73 4.02 21.04 2.51
C ILE A 73 3.10 21.47 3.65
N ARG A 74 1.90 20.87 3.76
CA ARG A 74 0.93 21.20 4.80
C ARG A 74 1.41 20.86 6.20
N ALA A 75 2.16 19.76 6.38
CA ALA A 75 2.72 19.34 7.66
C ALA A 75 3.60 20.40 8.35
N MET A 76 4.13 21.37 7.59
CA MET A 76 4.88 22.50 8.16
C MET A 76 4.03 23.38 9.07
N ASN A 77 2.73 23.53 8.77
CA ASN A 77 1.84 24.49 9.44
C ASN A 77 0.58 23.85 10.03
N ASP A 78 0.25 22.62 9.65
CA ASP A 78 -0.94 21.89 10.09
C ASP A 78 -0.52 20.67 10.93
N ALA A 79 -0.98 20.64 12.19
CA ALA A 79 -0.66 19.57 13.13
C ALA A 79 -1.28 18.22 12.76
N THR A 80 -2.44 18.22 12.10
CA THR A 80 -3.09 17.00 11.60
C THR A 80 -2.30 16.47 10.41
N ALA A 81 -1.97 17.32 9.44
CA ALA A 81 -1.14 16.93 8.29
C ALA A 81 0.24 16.41 8.72
N ARG A 82 0.82 16.99 9.78
CA ARG A 82 2.07 16.49 10.36
C ARG A 82 1.94 15.09 10.94
N LYS A 83 0.86 14.81 11.68
CA LYS A 83 0.59 13.45 12.20
C LYS A 83 0.39 12.44 11.07
N ASP A 84 -0.31 12.81 10.00
CA ASP A 84 -0.51 11.95 8.85
C ASP A 84 0.82 11.66 8.13
N GLN A 85 1.70 12.66 8.01
CA GLN A 85 3.05 12.47 7.47
C GLN A 85 3.89 11.55 8.37
N GLU A 86 3.90 11.80 9.69
CA GLU A 86 4.61 10.98 10.67
C GLU A 86 4.14 9.52 10.61
N HIS A 87 2.83 9.29 10.45
CA HIS A 87 2.27 7.96 10.29
C HIS A 87 2.85 7.24 9.06
N LEU A 88 2.88 7.89 7.88
CA LEU A 88 3.48 7.30 6.68
C LEU A 88 4.97 6.97 6.86
N GLU A 89 5.71 7.83 7.57
CA GLU A 89 7.12 7.59 7.89
C GLU A 89 7.31 6.42 8.86
N GLU A 90 6.43 6.26 9.84
CA GLU A 90 6.42 5.10 10.74
C GLU A 90 6.15 3.78 9.98
N MET A 91 5.22 3.77 9.04
CA MET A 91 4.96 2.60 8.21
C MET A 91 6.20 2.18 7.41
N ILE A 92 6.98 3.15 6.91
CA ILE A 92 8.26 2.86 6.25
C ILE A 92 9.24 2.22 7.25
N LYS A 93 9.37 2.77 8.46
CA LYS A 93 10.26 2.24 9.51
C LYS A 93 9.88 0.80 9.89
N ARG A 94 8.59 0.50 9.96
CA ARG A 94 8.05 -0.85 10.26
C ARG A 94 8.11 -1.82 9.07
N ARG A 95 8.60 -1.38 7.91
CA ARG A 95 8.59 -2.13 6.64
C ARG A 95 7.19 -2.51 6.15
N GLU A 96 6.16 -1.80 6.60
CA GLU A 96 4.79 -1.89 6.11
C GLU A 96 4.58 -1.06 4.83
N ALA A 97 5.48 -0.09 4.60
CA ALA A 97 5.54 0.74 3.40
C ALA A 97 6.98 0.83 2.85
N MET A 98 7.12 1.32 1.62
CA MET A 98 8.41 1.70 1.04
C MET A 98 8.32 2.89 0.10
N TYR A 99 9.46 3.55 -0.13
CA TYR A 99 9.59 4.47 -1.24
C TYR A 99 9.73 3.71 -2.56
N CYS A 100 8.98 4.13 -3.58
CA CYS A 100 9.22 3.70 -4.94
C CYS A 100 10.66 4.06 -5.35
N PRO A 101 11.48 3.11 -5.85
CA PRO A 101 12.83 3.40 -6.33
C PRO A 101 12.88 4.36 -7.52
N GLY A 102 11.80 4.43 -8.32
CA GLY A 102 11.73 5.28 -9.50
C GLY A 102 11.30 6.73 -9.20
N CYS A 103 10.16 6.92 -8.52
CA CYS A 103 9.57 8.25 -8.30
C CYS A 103 9.43 8.67 -6.84
N ARG A 104 9.90 7.86 -5.89
CA ARG A 104 9.88 8.18 -4.44
C ARG A 104 8.49 8.37 -3.82
N VAL A 105 7.40 8.08 -4.53
CA VAL A 105 6.07 7.95 -3.90
C VAL A 105 6.10 6.77 -2.90
N ILE A 106 5.48 6.95 -1.75
CA ILE A 106 5.30 5.90 -0.76
C ILE A 106 4.25 4.92 -1.29
N ILE A 107 4.62 3.64 -1.31
CA ILE A 107 3.76 2.53 -1.70
C ILE A 107 3.67 1.52 -0.56
N GLN A 108 2.55 0.82 -0.48
CA GLN A 108 2.30 -0.24 0.50
C GLN A 108 1.98 -1.55 -0.20
N LYS A 109 2.35 -2.67 0.43
CA LYS A 109 1.91 -4.00 0.03
C LYS A 109 0.77 -4.42 0.95
N LEU A 110 -0.45 -4.36 0.43
CA LEU A 110 -1.65 -4.77 1.15
C LEU A 110 -1.72 -6.30 1.30
N SER A 111 -1.51 -7.04 0.21
CA SER A 111 -1.52 -8.51 0.17
C SER A 111 -0.85 -9.02 -1.12
N GLY A 112 -0.73 -10.35 -1.27
CA GLY A 112 -0.36 -10.97 -2.54
C GLY A 112 1.14 -11.10 -2.84
N CYS A 113 1.46 -11.12 -4.13
CA CYS A 113 2.80 -11.34 -4.68
C CYS A 113 3.80 -10.25 -4.21
N ASP A 114 5.09 -10.59 -4.13
CA ASP A 114 6.14 -9.60 -3.81
C ASP A 114 6.53 -8.73 -4.99
N TRP A 115 6.11 -9.07 -6.20
CA TRP A 115 6.17 -8.13 -7.31
C TRP A 115 5.06 -7.10 -7.16
N LEU A 116 5.43 -5.84 -7.33
CA LEU A 116 4.53 -4.70 -7.33
C LEU A 116 4.82 -3.84 -8.56
N GLN A 117 3.79 -3.21 -9.11
CA GLN A 117 3.98 -2.15 -10.09
C GLN A 117 3.59 -0.82 -9.47
N CYS A 118 4.49 0.16 -9.51
CA CYS A 118 4.17 1.50 -9.05
C CYS A 118 3.03 2.08 -9.90
N THR A 119 1.93 2.48 -9.27
CA THR A 119 0.78 3.06 -10.00
C THR A 119 1.13 4.39 -10.66
N GLN A 120 2.12 5.11 -10.12
CA GLN A 120 2.57 6.42 -10.60
C GLN A 120 3.55 6.30 -11.79
N CYS A 121 4.73 5.70 -11.58
CA CYS A 121 5.78 5.65 -12.61
C CYS A 121 5.88 4.30 -13.35
N LYS A 122 5.00 3.34 -13.06
CA LYS A 122 4.97 1.99 -13.65
C LYS A 122 6.21 1.12 -13.43
N MET A 123 7.18 1.58 -12.63
CA MET A 123 8.32 0.79 -12.18
C MET A 123 7.85 -0.52 -11.54
N GLU A 124 8.37 -1.64 -12.03
CA GLU A 124 8.19 -2.95 -11.42
C GLU A 124 9.20 -3.10 -10.27
N ILE A 125 8.72 -3.50 -9.10
CA ILE A 125 9.43 -3.45 -7.82
C ILE A 125 9.30 -4.81 -7.16
N CYS A 126 10.35 -5.24 -6.47
CA CYS A 126 10.31 -6.40 -5.60
C CYS A 126 10.23 -5.95 -4.13
N TRP A 127 9.18 -6.37 -3.43
CA TRP A 127 8.89 -5.96 -2.06
C TRP A 127 9.99 -6.34 -1.06
N PRO A 128 10.48 -7.60 -1.00
CA PRO A 128 11.57 -7.99 -0.11
C PRO A 128 12.88 -7.24 -0.36
N THR A 129 13.23 -7.00 -1.63
CA THR A 129 14.48 -6.30 -1.99
C THR A 129 14.35 -4.78 -1.88
N ARG A 130 13.13 -4.25 -1.85
CA ARG A 130 12.81 -2.80 -1.84
C ARG A 130 13.43 -2.06 -3.02
N GLY A 131 13.58 -2.75 -4.15
CA GLY A 131 14.29 -2.27 -5.33
C GLY A 131 13.60 -2.67 -6.63
N PRO A 132 14.15 -2.24 -7.79
CA PRO A 132 13.63 -2.62 -9.09
C PRO A 132 13.56 -4.14 -9.27
N ARG A 133 12.47 -4.61 -9.88
CA ARG A 133 12.32 -6.01 -10.29
C ARG A 133 13.38 -6.38 -11.32
N TRP A 134 13.60 -5.48 -12.28
CA TRP A 134 14.48 -5.70 -13.43
C TRP A 134 15.71 -4.79 -13.38
N GLY A 135 16.73 -5.14 -14.17
CA GLY A 135 17.92 -4.31 -14.39
C GLY A 135 17.64 -3.04 -15.20
N PRO A 136 18.68 -2.23 -15.48
CA PRO A 136 18.57 -0.96 -16.20
C PRO A 136 17.97 -1.08 -17.61
N GLY A 137 18.07 -2.24 -18.25
CA GLY A 137 17.46 -2.53 -19.54
C GLY A 137 15.93 -2.70 -19.51
N GLY A 138 15.31 -2.66 -18.34
CA GLY A 138 13.86 -2.79 -18.18
C GLY A 138 13.40 -4.24 -18.14
N ARG A 139 12.11 -4.47 -18.43
CA ARG A 139 11.47 -5.78 -18.24
C ARG A 139 12.22 -6.91 -18.95
N GLY A 140 12.60 -7.94 -18.18
CA GLY A 140 13.37 -9.09 -18.66
C GLY A 140 14.90 -8.96 -18.51
N ASP A 141 15.42 -7.77 -18.25
CA ASP A 141 16.84 -7.59 -17.91
C ASP A 141 17.11 -8.14 -16.52
N THR A 142 17.88 -9.23 -16.44
CA THR A 142 18.29 -9.88 -15.19
C THR A 142 19.76 -9.61 -14.83
N SER A 143 20.42 -8.71 -15.57
CA SER A 143 21.78 -8.24 -15.25
C SER A 143 21.85 -7.45 -13.93
N GLY A 144 20.73 -6.87 -13.52
CA GLY A 144 20.53 -6.18 -12.24
C GLY A 144 19.15 -6.43 -11.64
N GLY A 145 18.78 -5.62 -10.65
CA GLY A 145 17.48 -5.72 -9.98
C GLY A 145 17.31 -6.99 -9.13
N CYS A 146 16.04 -7.36 -8.90
CA CYS A 146 15.67 -8.54 -8.14
C CYS A 146 15.92 -9.83 -8.92
N ARG A 147 16.75 -10.73 -8.38
CA ARG A 147 17.08 -12.02 -9.01
C ARG A 147 16.08 -13.14 -8.76
N CYS A 148 14.87 -12.84 -8.29
CA CYS A 148 13.85 -13.85 -8.03
C CYS A 148 13.52 -14.59 -9.34
N ARG A 149 13.68 -15.91 -9.32
CA ARG A 149 13.58 -16.88 -10.41
C ARG A 149 14.59 -16.75 -11.56
N ALA A 150 15.51 -15.79 -11.51
CA ALA A 150 16.55 -15.63 -12.54
C ALA A 150 17.61 -16.74 -12.46
N ASP A 151 18.04 -17.11 -11.25
CA ASP A 151 19.11 -18.08 -11.02
C ASP A 151 18.56 -19.45 -10.66
N LYS A 152 18.38 -20.33 -11.66
CA LYS A 152 17.88 -21.71 -11.46
C LYS A 152 16.58 -21.78 -10.65
N GLY A 153 15.69 -20.79 -10.84
CA GLY A 153 14.40 -20.73 -10.15
C GLY A 153 14.44 -20.29 -8.69
N LYS A 154 15.59 -19.84 -8.16
CA LYS A 154 15.73 -19.40 -6.75
C LYS A 154 14.98 -18.11 -6.45
N LEU A 155 14.44 -17.99 -5.24
CA LEU A 155 13.85 -16.76 -4.73
C LEU A 155 14.94 -15.71 -4.40
N CYS A 156 14.60 -14.42 -4.43
CA CYS A 156 15.57 -13.34 -4.16
C CYS A 156 15.98 -13.22 -2.69
N THR A 157 15.08 -13.56 -1.77
CA THR A 157 15.31 -13.56 -0.32
C THR A 157 14.55 -14.74 0.29
N LYS A 158 14.87 -15.09 1.55
CA LYS A 158 14.20 -16.18 2.28
C LYS A 158 12.70 -15.92 2.47
N ASP A 159 12.33 -14.66 2.70
CA ASP A 159 10.94 -14.24 2.96
C ASP A 159 10.17 -13.89 1.69
N CYS A 160 10.78 -14.05 0.52
CA CYS A 160 10.09 -13.80 -0.74
C CYS A 160 9.10 -14.94 -1.01
N GLN A 161 7.82 -14.60 -1.18
CA GLN A 161 6.79 -15.53 -1.59
C GLN A 161 6.90 -15.83 -3.08
N ASN A 162 6.93 -14.78 -3.91
CA ASN A 162 7.14 -14.89 -5.35
C ASN A 162 7.29 -13.49 -5.93
N CYS A 163 8.11 -13.32 -6.96
CA CYS A 163 8.02 -12.20 -7.89
C CYS A 163 7.83 -12.82 -9.28
N HIS A 164 6.65 -12.73 -9.87
CA HIS A 164 6.52 -12.94 -11.32
C HIS A 164 7.32 -11.86 -12.05
#